data_AF-A0A821G7D3-F1
#
_entry.id   AF-A0A821G7D3-F1
#
_cell.length_a   1.000
_cell.length_b   1.000
_cell.length_c   1.000
_cell.angle_alpha   90.00
_cell.angle_beta   90.00
_cell.angle_gamma   90.00
#
_symmetry.space_group_name_H-M   'P 1'
#
loop_
_entity.id
_entity.type
_entity.pdbx_description
1 polymer ?
#
loop_
_entity_poly.entity_id
_entity_poly.type
_entity_poly.pdbx_seq_one_letter_code
_entity_poly.pdbx_strand_id
1 'polypeptide(L)'
;DLLPDQSPELFQKWIFRFLYDIIATSTKYPLVSGIYRFATFVMNICLKLDYFKSNRSEAITRDGIEMMEIDINENEQVTAVCSLVRRFAHEVLSRQKQYRDDLLVSCLQFIISLPSECIDYDFANYVPAIQIALSIGLTYLPLAEQTINSLERWSQSTSLNLPNFYNQILPYLDDFLRLSYDQGDDVNVRAVVSSLQEKTRLNSKSKRVLPTRMLKKTKQIKH
;
A
#
# COMPACT_ATOMS: atom_id res chain seq x y z
N ASP A 1 -19.30 -7.72 10.48
CA ASP A 1 -19.21 -8.89 9.58
C ASP A 1 -20.55 -9.26 8.97
N LEU A 2 -21.09 -8.46 8.04
CA LEU A 2 -22.43 -8.72 7.44
C LEU A 2 -22.42 -8.84 5.91
N LEU A 3 -21.48 -8.18 5.23
CA LEU A 3 -21.39 -8.16 3.76
C LEU A 3 -20.51 -9.25 3.11
N PRO A 4 -19.46 -9.83 3.74
CA PRO A 4 -18.59 -10.77 3.03
C PRO A 4 -19.18 -12.18 2.86
N ASP A 5 -20.19 -12.56 3.65
CA ASP A 5 -20.79 -13.91 3.62
C ASP A 5 -22.13 -13.97 2.87
N GLN A 6 -22.78 -12.82 2.66
CA GLN A 6 -24.05 -12.75 1.96
C GLN A 6 -23.87 -12.17 0.55
N SER A 7 -23.83 -13.07 -0.44
CA SER A 7 -23.91 -12.76 -1.89
C SER A 7 -23.05 -11.58 -2.34
N PRO A 8 -21.72 -11.75 -2.47
CA PRO A 8 -20.84 -10.67 -2.92
C PRO A 8 -21.21 -10.17 -4.34
N GLU A 9 -21.89 -11.00 -5.14
CA GLU A 9 -22.42 -10.65 -6.47
C GLU A 9 -23.42 -9.48 -6.44
N LEU A 10 -24.24 -9.35 -5.39
CA LEU A 10 -25.15 -8.21 -5.26
C LEU A 10 -24.40 -6.90 -5.01
N PHE A 11 -23.21 -6.98 -4.40
CA PHE A 11 -22.39 -5.82 -4.11
C PHE A 11 -21.75 -5.23 -5.37
N GLN A 12 -21.55 -6.03 -6.42
CA GLN A 12 -20.90 -5.62 -7.67
C GLN A 12 -21.49 -4.35 -8.27
N LYS A 13 -22.83 -4.25 -8.30
CA LYS A 13 -23.57 -3.09 -8.85
C LYS A 13 -23.36 -1.80 -8.05
N TRP A 14 -22.97 -1.91 -6.78
CA TRP A 14 -22.82 -0.78 -5.88
C TRP A 14 -21.36 -0.33 -5.73
N ILE A 15 -20.39 -1.10 -6.21
CA ILE A 15 -18.94 -0.81 -6.07
C ILE A 15 -18.60 0.62 -6.51
N PHE A 16 -19.05 1.02 -7.69
CA PHE A 16 -18.77 2.36 -8.23
C PHE A 16 -19.34 3.47 -7.32
N ARG A 17 -20.61 3.34 -6.91
CA ARG A 17 -21.27 4.34 -6.07
C ARG A 17 -20.62 4.43 -4.69
N PHE A 18 -20.34 3.29 -4.07
CA PHE A 18 -19.68 3.24 -2.76
C PHE A 18 -18.28 3.85 -2.83
N LEU A 19 -17.48 3.51 -3.84
CA LEU A 19 -16.14 4.10 -3.97
C LEU A 19 -16.18 5.60 -4.18
N TYR A 20 -17.11 6.09 -4.98
CA TYR A 20 -17.30 7.53 -5.15
C TYR A 20 -17.63 8.23 -3.83
N ASP A 21 -18.58 7.69 -3.06
CA ASP A 21 -18.99 8.27 -1.77
C ASP A 21 -17.86 8.16 -0.72
N ILE A 22 -17.09 7.07 -0.70
CA ILE A 22 -15.89 6.91 0.14
C ILE A 22 -14.86 7.98 -0.18
N ILE A 23 -14.57 8.20 -1.46
CA ILE A 23 -13.57 9.19 -1.90
C ILE A 23 -14.03 10.59 -1.51
N ALA A 24 -15.28 10.95 -1.80
CA ALA A 24 -15.84 12.24 -1.41
C ALA A 24 -15.77 12.47 0.11
N THR A 25 -16.07 11.43 0.90
CA THR A 25 -16.00 11.50 2.36
C THR A 25 -14.56 11.61 2.85
N SER A 26 -13.62 10.89 2.25
CA SER A 26 -12.19 10.95 2.58
C SER A 26 -11.57 12.32 2.29
N THR A 27 -12.06 13.02 1.26
CA THR A 27 -11.62 14.38 0.94
C THR A 27 -12.15 15.39 1.97
N LYS A 28 -13.37 15.18 2.48
CA LYS A 28 -13.96 16.03 3.52
C LYS A 28 -13.37 15.75 4.90
N TYR A 29 -13.07 14.49 5.22
CA TYR A 29 -12.61 14.04 6.52
C TYR A 29 -11.36 13.14 6.42
N PRO A 30 -10.21 13.70 5.98
CA PRO A 30 -9.00 12.92 5.69
C PRO A 30 -8.32 12.27 6.91
N LEU A 31 -8.68 12.70 8.13
CA LEU A 31 -8.07 12.21 9.37
C LEU A 31 -8.86 11.07 10.04
N VAL A 32 -9.89 10.54 9.38
CA VAL A 32 -10.74 9.48 9.93
C VAL A 32 -10.28 8.12 9.43
N SER A 33 -9.67 7.32 10.31
CA SER A 33 -9.12 6.00 9.96
C SER A 33 -10.19 5.02 9.46
N GLY A 34 -11.42 5.12 9.97
CA GLY A 34 -12.55 4.28 9.57
C GLY A 34 -12.90 4.34 8.07
N ILE A 35 -12.69 5.48 7.41
CA ILE A 35 -12.97 5.62 5.97
C ILE A 35 -12.02 4.74 5.15
N TYR A 36 -10.73 4.75 5.52
CA TYR A 36 -9.71 3.95 4.85
C TYR A 36 -9.91 2.46 5.13
N ARG A 37 -10.27 2.08 6.37
CA ARG A 37 -10.63 0.69 6.68
C ARG A 37 -11.83 0.21 5.87
N PHE A 38 -12.83 1.07 5.66
CA PHE A 38 -13.97 0.75 4.82
C PHE A 38 -13.57 0.63 3.34
N ALA A 39 -12.67 1.50 2.85
CA ALA A 39 -12.09 1.36 1.52
C ALA A 39 -11.34 0.03 1.33
N THR A 40 -10.53 -0.38 2.31
CA THR A 40 -9.87 -1.70 2.34
C THR A 40 -10.89 -2.83 2.27
N PHE A 41 -11.98 -2.72 3.04
CA PHE A 41 -13.06 -3.71 3.02
C PHE A 41 -13.70 -3.85 1.65
N VAL A 42 -14.00 -2.73 0.98
CA VAL A 42 -14.52 -2.72 -0.40
C VAL A 42 -13.53 -3.36 -1.38
N MET A 43 -12.23 -3.03 -1.29
CA MET A 43 -11.20 -3.64 -2.15
C MET A 43 -11.12 -5.15 -1.95
N ASN A 44 -11.20 -5.63 -0.72
CA ASN A 44 -11.19 -7.06 -0.43
C ASN A 44 -12.40 -7.78 -1.02
N ILE A 45 -13.59 -7.15 -1.06
CA ILE A 45 -14.74 -7.71 -1.79
C ILE A 45 -14.45 -7.76 -3.29
N CYS A 46 -13.91 -6.69 -3.88
CA CYS A 46 -13.54 -6.67 -5.30
C CYS A 46 -12.53 -7.76 -5.65
N LEU A 47 -11.56 -8.03 -4.77
CA LEU A 47 -10.59 -9.12 -4.93
C LEU A 47 -11.26 -10.50 -4.85
N LYS A 48 -12.19 -10.72 -3.92
CA LYS A 48 -12.95 -11.98 -3.81
C LYS A 48 -13.82 -12.27 -5.03
N LEU A 49 -14.33 -11.21 -5.68
CA LEU A 49 -15.16 -11.30 -6.88
C LEU A 49 -14.35 -11.35 -8.17
N ASP A 50 -13.02 -11.23 -8.11
CA ASP A 50 -12.17 -11.05 -9.29
C ASP A 50 -12.66 -9.93 -10.24
N TYR A 51 -13.28 -8.88 -9.66
CA TYR A 51 -14.00 -7.82 -10.38
C TYR A 51 -13.14 -7.13 -11.46
N PHE A 52 -11.85 -6.97 -11.21
CA PHE A 52 -10.92 -6.31 -12.13
C PHE A 52 -10.29 -7.25 -13.17
N LYS A 53 -10.32 -8.58 -12.93
CA LYS A 53 -9.78 -9.57 -13.88
C LYS A 53 -10.71 -9.81 -15.06
N SER A 54 -12.02 -9.58 -14.89
CA SER A 54 -13.03 -9.74 -15.95
C SER A 54 -12.73 -8.91 -17.20
N ASN A 55 -11.93 -7.84 -17.09
CA ASN A 55 -11.55 -6.96 -18.20
C ASN A 55 -10.38 -7.49 -19.05
N ARG A 56 -9.68 -8.57 -18.63
CA ARG A 56 -8.45 -9.04 -19.32
C ARG A 56 -8.60 -10.33 -20.11
N SER A 57 -9.68 -11.10 -19.90
CA SER A 57 -9.85 -12.42 -20.52
C SER A 57 -10.38 -12.42 -21.97
N GLU A 58 -10.69 -11.27 -22.59
CA GLU A 58 -11.27 -11.24 -23.95
C GLU A 58 -10.43 -10.51 -25.01
N ALA A 59 -9.12 -10.34 -24.81
CA ALA A 59 -8.24 -9.85 -25.87
C ALA A 59 -7.56 -10.96 -26.70
N ILE A 60 -7.81 -12.24 -26.42
CA ILE A 60 -7.22 -13.37 -27.17
C ILE A 60 -8.27 -14.44 -27.46
N THR A 61 -9.12 -14.21 -28.45
CA THR A 61 -9.69 -15.32 -29.24
C THR A 61 -8.99 -15.34 -30.59
N ARG A 62 -7.99 -16.23 -30.69
CA ARG A 62 -7.74 -16.94 -31.95
C ARG A 62 -9.00 -17.76 -32.24
N ASP A 63 -9.39 -17.74 -33.51
CA ASP A 63 -10.50 -18.46 -34.12
C ASP A 63 -11.91 -17.93 -33.77
N GLY A 64 -12.50 -17.32 -34.79
CA GLY A 64 -13.81 -16.69 -34.72
C GLY A 64 -14.92 -17.70 -34.48
N ILE A 65 -15.55 -17.59 -33.31
CA ILE A 65 -16.92 -18.04 -33.05
C ILE A 65 -17.55 -16.97 -32.15
N GLU A 66 -18.51 -16.25 -32.73
CA GLU A 66 -19.65 -15.50 -32.16
C GLU A 66 -19.49 -14.85 -30.78
N MET A 67 -19.37 -13.52 -30.80
CA MET A 67 -19.60 -12.65 -29.64
C MET A 67 -21.00 -12.89 -29.07
N MET A 68 -21.08 -13.49 -27.89
CA MET A 68 -22.15 -13.18 -26.96
C MET A 68 -21.84 -11.78 -26.42
N GLU A 69 -22.74 -10.83 -26.62
CA GLU A 69 -22.63 -9.45 -26.13
C GLU A 69 -22.40 -9.44 -24.61
N ILE A 70 -21.15 -9.46 -24.16
CA ILE A 70 -20.80 -8.95 -22.83
C ILE A 70 -20.89 -7.44 -22.96
N ASP A 71 -21.84 -6.86 -22.23
CA ASP A 71 -22.24 -5.47 -22.27
C ASP A 71 -21.01 -4.54 -22.28
N ILE A 72 -20.77 -3.84 -23.40
CA ILE A 72 -19.65 -2.89 -23.57
C ILE A 72 -19.62 -1.85 -22.42
N ASN A 73 -20.79 -1.60 -21.83
CA ASN A 73 -21.01 -0.74 -20.66
C ASN A 73 -20.35 -1.27 -19.37
N GLU A 74 -20.32 -2.59 -19.13
CA GLU A 74 -19.73 -3.15 -17.91
C GLU A 74 -18.20 -3.03 -17.91
N ASN A 75 -17.55 -3.26 -19.05
CA ASN A 75 -16.10 -3.08 -19.19
C ASN A 75 -15.67 -1.60 -19.06
N GLU A 76 -16.50 -0.67 -19.56
CA GLU A 76 -16.28 0.77 -19.35
C GLU A 76 -16.39 1.15 -17.87
N GLN A 77 -17.38 0.61 -17.15
CA GLN A 77 -17.54 0.83 -15.71
C GLN A 77 -16.37 0.29 -14.89
N VAL A 78 -15.90 -0.94 -15.15
CA VAL A 78 -14.74 -1.52 -14.45
C VAL A 78 -13.48 -0.66 -14.66
N THR A 79 -13.27 -0.21 -15.89
CA THR A 79 -12.15 0.69 -16.23
C THR A 79 -12.27 2.03 -15.51
N ALA A 80 -13.47 2.61 -15.47
CA ALA A 80 -13.74 3.84 -14.73
C ALA A 80 -13.48 3.66 -13.22
N VAL A 81 -13.91 2.55 -12.63
CA VAL A 81 -13.64 2.21 -11.22
C VAL A 81 -12.13 2.10 -10.97
N CYS A 82 -11.38 1.37 -11.80
CA CYS A 82 -9.93 1.26 -11.59
C CYS A 82 -9.24 2.63 -11.69
N SER A 83 -9.67 3.49 -12.63
CA SER A 83 -9.15 4.86 -12.75
C SER A 83 -9.44 5.70 -11.50
N LEU A 84 -10.63 5.55 -10.92
CA LEU A 84 -11.05 6.26 -9.71
C LEU A 84 -10.25 5.80 -8.49
N VAL A 85 -10.10 4.48 -8.32
CA VAL A 85 -9.31 3.85 -7.27
C VAL A 85 -7.85 4.27 -7.36
N ARG A 86 -7.27 4.29 -8.57
CA ARG A 86 -5.90 4.72 -8.79
C ARG A 86 -5.69 6.17 -8.38
N ARG A 87 -6.57 7.09 -8.81
CA ARG A 87 -6.50 8.51 -8.41
C ARG A 87 -6.55 8.66 -6.89
N PHE A 88 -7.48 7.95 -6.26
CA PHE A 88 -7.61 7.94 -4.81
C PHE A 88 -6.36 7.39 -4.11
N ALA A 89 -5.81 6.28 -4.61
CA ALA A 89 -4.57 5.69 -4.08
C ALA A 89 -3.40 6.68 -4.12
N HIS A 90 -3.20 7.40 -5.23
CA HIS A 90 -2.17 8.43 -5.32
C HIS A 90 -2.38 9.59 -4.32
N GLU A 91 -3.62 10.00 -4.12
CA GLU A 91 -3.97 11.02 -3.12
C GLU A 91 -3.65 10.54 -1.70
N VAL A 92 -3.98 9.29 -1.38
CA VAL A 92 -3.64 8.65 -0.10
C VAL A 92 -2.13 8.50 0.07
N LEU A 93 -1.40 8.04 -0.96
CA LEU A 93 0.07 7.92 -0.95
C LEU A 93 0.77 9.26 -0.65
N SER A 94 0.22 10.36 -1.14
CA SER A 94 0.73 11.71 -0.88
C SER A 94 0.46 12.14 0.57
N ARG A 95 -0.76 11.93 1.06
CA ARG A 95 -1.21 12.35 2.39
C ARG A 95 -0.63 11.53 3.53
N GLN A 96 -0.50 10.21 3.35
CA GLN A 96 -0.07 9.29 4.41
C GLN A 96 1.31 9.60 4.98
N LYS A 97 2.17 10.34 4.24
CA LYS A 97 3.49 10.79 4.72
C LYS A 97 3.43 11.63 5.99
N GLN A 98 2.28 12.24 6.27
CA GLN A 98 2.05 13.08 7.46
C GLN A 98 1.24 12.36 8.55
N TYR A 99 0.67 11.20 8.24
CA TYR A 99 -0.17 10.45 9.16
C TYR A 99 0.66 9.63 10.15
N ARG A 100 0.03 9.28 11.27
CA ARG A 100 0.66 8.51 12.35
C ARG A 100 -0.28 7.42 12.87
N ASP A 101 0.33 6.46 13.54
CA ASP A 101 -0.34 5.43 14.32
C ASP A 101 -1.47 4.74 13.53
N ASP A 102 -2.67 4.70 14.11
CA ASP A 102 -3.83 4.00 13.55
C ASP A 102 -4.26 4.48 12.16
N LEU A 103 -4.16 5.80 11.91
CA LEU A 103 -4.53 6.39 10.63
C LEU A 103 -3.56 5.94 9.54
N LEU A 104 -2.25 5.94 9.84
CA LEU A 104 -1.24 5.46 8.91
C LEU A 104 -1.43 3.97 8.60
N VAL A 105 -1.65 3.15 9.63
CA VAL A 105 -1.92 1.71 9.44
C VAL A 105 -3.13 1.50 8.54
N SER A 106 -4.23 2.21 8.79
CA SER A 106 -5.46 2.09 8.01
C SER A 106 -5.27 2.51 6.54
N CYS A 107 -4.48 3.57 6.28
CA CYS A 107 -4.11 3.96 4.91
C CYS A 107 -3.23 2.91 4.23
N LEU A 108 -2.23 2.36 4.93
CA LEU A 108 -1.35 1.33 4.38
C LEU A 108 -2.11 0.04 4.06
N GLN A 109 -3.03 -0.39 4.92
CA GLN A 109 -3.92 -1.53 4.67
C GLN A 109 -4.72 -1.33 3.38
N PHE A 110 -5.25 -0.12 3.15
CA PHE A 110 -5.95 0.21 1.92
C PHE A 110 -5.02 0.09 0.70
N ILE A 111 -3.86 0.74 0.76
CA ILE A 111 -2.87 0.71 -0.34
C ILE A 111 -2.45 -0.73 -0.69
N ILE A 112 -2.24 -1.57 0.33
CA ILE A 112 -1.82 -2.97 0.16
C ILE A 112 -2.95 -3.85 -0.38
N SER A 113 -4.21 -3.53 -0.06
CA SER A 113 -5.38 -4.26 -0.57
C SER A 113 -5.68 -4.01 -2.05
N LEU A 114 -4.91 -3.15 -2.74
CA LEU A 114 -5.20 -2.81 -4.12
C LEU A 114 -5.02 -4.00 -5.09
N PRO A 115 -5.87 -4.12 -6.13
CA PRO A 115 -5.70 -5.08 -7.21
C PRO A 115 -4.46 -4.76 -8.04
N SER A 116 -3.87 -5.79 -8.67
CA SER A 116 -2.69 -5.62 -9.53
C SER A 116 -2.98 -4.75 -10.76
N GLU A 117 -4.23 -4.78 -11.21
CA GLU A 117 -4.78 -4.11 -12.38
C GLU A 117 -4.86 -2.59 -12.22
N CYS A 118 -4.96 -2.09 -10.98
CA CYS A 118 -5.04 -0.64 -10.75
C CYS A 118 -3.68 -0.02 -10.38
N ILE A 119 -2.62 -0.83 -10.18
CA ILE A 119 -1.28 -0.37 -9.73
C ILE A 119 -0.16 -0.58 -10.76
N ASP A 120 -0.41 -1.34 -11.82
CA ASP A 120 0.56 -1.82 -12.82
C ASP A 120 1.40 -0.71 -13.47
N TYR A 121 0.79 0.40 -13.87
CA TYR A 121 1.48 1.49 -14.57
C TYR A 121 2.46 2.30 -13.71
N ASP A 122 2.24 2.38 -12.39
CA ASP A 122 2.93 3.33 -11.49
C ASP A 122 3.43 2.69 -10.19
N PHE A 123 3.76 1.39 -10.23
CA PHE A 123 4.11 0.60 -9.05
C PHE A 123 5.25 1.21 -8.21
N ALA A 124 6.20 1.91 -8.84
CA ALA A 124 7.31 2.58 -8.15
C ALA A 124 6.84 3.53 -7.03
N ASN A 125 5.67 4.17 -7.19
CA ASN A 125 5.12 5.09 -6.18
C ASN A 125 4.59 4.38 -4.93
N TYR A 126 4.31 3.08 -5.04
CA TYR A 126 3.76 2.25 -3.96
C TYR A 126 4.87 1.60 -3.12
N VAL A 127 6.07 1.44 -3.68
CA VAL A 127 7.24 0.82 -3.00
C VAL A 127 7.52 1.43 -1.62
N PRO A 128 7.56 2.77 -1.44
CA PRO A 128 7.78 3.35 -0.11
C PRO A 128 6.68 2.99 0.89
N ALA A 129 5.43 2.88 0.45
CA ALA A 129 4.33 2.48 1.32
C ALA A 129 4.49 1.02 1.78
N ILE A 130 4.90 0.13 0.87
CA ILE A 130 5.19 -1.28 1.18
C ILE A 130 6.34 -1.39 2.19
N GLN A 131 7.42 -0.64 2.01
CA GLN A 131 8.55 -0.61 2.94
C GLN A 131 8.12 -0.17 4.34
N ILE A 132 7.30 0.89 4.44
CA ILE A 132 6.75 1.36 5.72
C ILE A 132 5.85 0.28 6.33
N ALA A 133 4.99 -0.35 5.56
CA ALA A 133 4.10 -1.39 6.06
C ALA A 133 4.86 -2.60 6.60
N LEU A 134 5.92 -3.04 5.92
CA LEU A 134 6.84 -4.07 6.44
C LEU A 134 7.51 -3.62 7.74
N SER A 135 7.98 -2.38 7.81
CA SER A 135 8.62 -1.86 9.04
C SER A 135 7.67 -1.83 10.24
N ILE A 136 6.40 -1.47 10.03
CA ILE A 136 5.35 -1.49 11.08
C ILE A 136 4.94 -2.93 11.38
N GLY A 137 4.94 -3.79 10.36
CA GLY A 137 4.60 -5.20 10.45
C GLY A 137 5.46 -5.99 11.45
N LEU A 138 6.69 -5.55 11.73
CA LEU A 138 7.53 -6.11 12.79
C LEU A 138 6.88 -6.03 14.19
N THR A 139 6.02 -5.03 14.40
CA THR A 139 5.26 -4.81 15.65
C THR A 139 3.78 -5.18 15.54
N TYR A 140 3.23 -5.20 14.32
CA TYR A 140 1.82 -5.43 14.06
C TYR A 140 1.64 -6.49 12.97
N LEU A 141 1.58 -7.74 13.41
CA LEU A 141 1.55 -8.92 12.55
C LEU A 141 0.43 -8.93 11.49
N PRO A 142 -0.82 -8.50 11.77
CA PRO A 142 -1.87 -8.52 10.74
C PRO A 142 -1.55 -7.68 9.50
N LEU A 143 -0.82 -6.56 9.67
CA LEU A 143 -0.37 -5.76 8.53
C LEU A 143 0.76 -6.45 7.76
N ALA A 144 1.67 -7.12 8.47
CA ALA A 144 2.75 -7.90 7.83
C ALA A 144 2.17 -9.01 6.96
N GLU A 145 1.24 -9.80 7.51
CA GLU A 145 0.57 -10.89 6.79
C GLU A 145 -0.16 -10.36 5.56
N GLN A 146 -0.94 -9.30 5.70
CA GLN A 146 -1.63 -8.68 4.56
C GLN A 146 -0.65 -8.18 3.48
N THR A 147 0.50 -7.63 3.89
CA THR A 147 1.55 -7.15 2.98
C THR A 147 2.18 -8.29 2.21
N ILE A 148 2.54 -9.38 2.89
CA ILE A 148 3.15 -10.56 2.26
C ILE A 148 2.16 -11.22 1.30
N ASN A 149 0.90 -11.44 1.72
CA ASN A 149 -0.14 -12.01 0.87
C ASN A 149 -0.40 -11.15 -0.38
N SER A 150 -0.29 -9.82 -0.25
CA SER A 150 -0.45 -8.92 -1.39
C SER A 150 0.76 -8.90 -2.31
N LEU A 151 1.98 -8.96 -1.77
CA LEU A 151 3.21 -9.13 -2.56
C LEU A 151 3.20 -10.43 -3.35
N GLU A 152 2.73 -11.53 -2.74
CA GLU A 152 2.56 -12.81 -3.43
C GLU A 152 1.56 -12.68 -4.60
N ARG A 153 0.37 -12.14 -4.33
CA ARG A 153 -0.66 -11.87 -5.36
C ARG A 153 -0.11 -11.02 -6.52
N TRP A 154 0.65 -9.99 -6.19
CA TRP A 154 1.26 -9.08 -7.16
C TRP A 154 2.38 -9.74 -7.96
N SER A 155 3.13 -10.68 -7.38
CA SER A 155 4.19 -11.42 -8.06
C SER A 155 3.65 -12.41 -9.11
N GLN A 156 2.44 -12.94 -8.89
CA GLN A 156 1.73 -13.80 -9.83
C GLN A 156 1.19 -13.04 -11.05
N SER A 157 1.02 -11.72 -10.94
CA SER A 157 0.47 -10.89 -12.01
C SER A 157 1.56 -10.50 -13.02
N THR A 158 1.48 -11.03 -14.24
CA THR A 158 2.45 -10.75 -15.32
C THR A 158 2.52 -9.27 -15.71
N SER A 159 1.46 -8.49 -15.47
CA SER A 159 1.47 -7.04 -15.76
C SER A 159 2.34 -6.24 -14.81
N LEU A 160 2.65 -6.79 -13.63
CA LEU A 160 3.48 -6.11 -12.66
C LEU A 160 4.93 -6.53 -12.85
N ASN A 161 5.79 -5.60 -13.27
CA ASN A 161 7.25 -5.81 -13.30
C ASN A 161 7.87 -5.74 -11.89
N LEU A 162 7.29 -6.48 -10.95
CA LEU A 162 7.70 -6.58 -9.55
C LEU A 162 9.18 -6.97 -9.38
N PRO A 163 9.79 -7.84 -10.22
CA PRO A 163 11.20 -8.20 -10.09
C PRO A 163 12.17 -7.02 -10.07
N ASN A 164 11.83 -5.92 -10.74
CA ASN A 164 12.66 -4.70 -10.77
C ASN A 164 12.75 -3.99 -9.41
N PHE A 165 11.85 -4.29 -8.48
CA PHE A 165 11.75 -3.63 -7.18
C PHE A 165 12.14 -4.53 -6.00
N TYR A 166 12.47 -5.80 -6.25
CA TYR A 166 12.86 -6.75 -5.19
C TYR A 166 14.09 -6.29 -4.41
N ASN A 167 15.05 -5.65 -5.06
CA ASN A 167 16.22 -5.07 -4.40
C ASN A 167 15.88 -4.03 -3.32
N GLN A 168 14.71 -3.38 -3.43
CA GLN A 168 14.25 -2.36 -2.48
C GLN A 168 13.32 -2.92 -1.41
N ILE A 169 12.60 -4.01 -1.70
CA ILE A 169 11.59 -4.59 -0.80
C ILE A 169 12.18 -5.70 0.07
N LEU A 170 12.96 -6.63 -0.52
CA LEU A 170 13.50 -7.79 0.18
C LEU A 170 14.34 -7.48 1.43
N PRO A 171 15.16 -6.41 1.47
CA PRO A 171 15.92 -6.11 2.68
C PRO A 171 15.06 -5.90 3.93
N TYR A 172 13.82 -5.42 3.78
CA TYR A 172 12.89 -5.22 4.90
C TYR A 172 12.29 -6.54 5.41
N LEU A 173 12.38 -7.62 4.64
CA LEU A 173 11.99 -8.96 5.08
C LEU A 173 13.10 -9.66 5.87
N ASP A 174 14.37 -9.26 5.71
CA ASP A 174 15.48 -9.81 6.50
C ASP A 174 15.28 -9.56 8.00
N ASP A 175 14.75 -8.38 8.36
CA ASP A 175 14.44 -8.03 9.75
C ASP A 175 13.39 -8.98 10.36
N PHE A 176 12.39 -9.42 9.57
CA PHE A 176 11.41 -10.41 10.04
C PHE A 176 12.04 -11.77 10.29
N LEU A 177 12.96 -12.18 9.42
CA LEU A 177 13.67 -13.45 9.56
C LEU A 177 14.61 -13.43 10.78
N ARG A 178 15.26 -12.30 11.06
CA ARG A 178 16.13 -12.16 12.24
C ARG A 178 15.34 -12.18 13.55
N LEU A 179 14.18 -11.51 13.59
CA LEU A 179 13.32 -11.50 14.78
C LEU A 179 12.84 -12.91 15.16
N SER A 180 12.61 -13.81 14.20
CA SER A 180 12.25 -15.20 14.50
C SER A 180 13.41 -16.03 15.05
N TYR A 181 14.67 -15.66 14.79
CA TYR A 181 15.84 -16.26 15.44
C TYR A 181 16.11 -15.68 16.85
N ASP A 182 15.81 -14.39 17.06
CA ASP A 182 16.11 -13.66 18.30
C ASP A 182 14.99 -13.76 19.35
N GLN A 183 13.84 -14.38 19.05
CA GLN A 183 12.79 -14.70 20.04
C GLN A 183 13.26 -15.64 21.19
N GLY A 184 14.53 -16.02 21.20
CA GLY A 184 15.20 -16.62 22.36
C GLY A 184 15.65 -15.61 23.44
N ASP A 185 15.76 -14.31 23.13
CA ASP A 185 16.18 -13.26 24.08
C ASP A 185 15.40 -11.94 23.83
N ASP A 186 14.83 -11.36 24.89
CA ASP A 186 13.92 -10.20 24.87
C ASP A 186 14.40 -8.99 24.01
N VAL A 187 13.81 -8.79 22.81
CA VAL A 187 14.11 -7.64 21.94
C VAL A 187 13.12 -6.49 22.15
N ASN A 188 13.63 -5.30 22.50
CA ASN A 188 12.85 -4.06 22.57
C ASN A 188 12.62 -3.47 21.17
N VAL A 189 11.56 -3.94 20.50
CA VAL A 189 11.15 -3.62 19.12
C VAL A 189 10.93 -2.11 18.87
N ARG A 190 10.68 -1.31 19.91
CA ARG A 190 10.47 0.14 19.81
C ARG A 190 11.71 0.92 19.35
N ALA A 191 12.91 0.41 19.64
CA ALA A 191 14.17 1.03 19.23
C ALA A 191 14.41 0.86 17.71
N VAL A 192 14.01 -0.29 17.14
CA VAL A 192 14.21 -0.60 15.71
C VAL A 192 13.38 0.33 14.84
N VAL A 193 12.09 0.50 15.14
CA VAL A 193 11.19 1.40 14.39
C VAL A 193 11.66 2.85 14.42
N SER A 194 12.17 3.31 15.57
CA SER A 194 12.73 4.66 15.72
C SER A 194 13.96 4.87 14.83
N SER A 195 14.83 3.87 14.73
CA SER A 195 16.04 3.92 13.89
C SER A 195 15.73 3.89 12.38
N LEU A 196 14.67 3.20 11.96
CA LEU A 196 14.24 3.13 10.56
C LEU A 196 13.56 4.42 10.09
N GLN A 197 12.78 5.06 10.97
CA GLN A 197 12.22 6.39 10.74
C GLN A 197 13.32 7.47 10.66
N GLU A 198 14.44 7.28 11.36
CA GLU A 198 15.58 8.20 11.29
C GLU A 198 16.41 8.00 10.01
N LYS A 199 16.60 6.75 9.56
CA LYS A 199 17.25 6.43 8.27
C LYS A 199 16.48 6.97 7.06
N THR A 200 15.15 6.88 7.08
CA THR A 200 14.29 7.47 6.03
C THR A 200 14.34 9.01 6.04
N ARG A 201 14.50 9.64 7.21
CA ARG A 201 14.73 11.09 7.32
C ARG A 201 16.10 11.53 6.77
N LEU A 202 17.15 10.76 7.02
CA LEU A 202 18.52 11.08 6.57
C LEU A 202 18.67 10.99 5.04
N ASN A 203 18.00 10.03 4.39
CA ASN A 203 18.00 9.94 2.92
C ASN A 203 17.32 11.13 2.24
N SER A 204 16.45 11.87 2.93
CA SER A 204 15.81 13.08 2.38
C SER A 204 16.66 14.36 2.49
N LYS A 205 17.74 14.34 3.30
CA LYS A 205 18.56 15.54 3.61
C LYS A 205 19.93 15.56 2.96
N SER A 206 20.26 14.63 2.06
CA SER A 206 21.53 14.66 1.33
C SER A 206 21.54 15.69 0.19
N LYS A 207 21.48 16.98 0.54
CA LYS A 207 22.02 18.09 -0.27
C LYS A 207 22.69 19.09 0.68
N ARG A 208 24.01 18.90 0.82
CA ARG A 208 25.09 19.85 1.17
C ARG A 208 24.92 20.68 2.46
N VAL A 209 25.69 20.34 3.49
CA VAL A 209 26.41 21.34 4.31
C VAL A 209 27.76 20.76 4.75
N LEU A 210 28.83 21.51 4.48
CA LEU A 210 30.23 21.22 4.80
C LEU A 210 30.51 21.20 6.31
N PRO A 211 31.49 20.42 6.81
CA PRO A 211 31.88 20.44 8.22
C PRO A 211 32.83 21.61 8.52
N THR A 212 32.39 22.59 9.30
CA THR A 212 33.32 23.56 9.90
C THR A 212 34.01 22.94 11.12
N ARG A 213 35.31 22.72 10.96
CA ARG A 213 36.27 22.25 11.96
C ARG A 213 36.25 23.10 13.24
N MET A 214 36.39 22.39 14.36
CA MET A 214 36.74 22.93 15.69
C MET A 214 38.09 23.66 15.66
N LEU A 215 38.19 24.80 16.35
CA LEU A 215 39.47 25.37 16.79
C LEU A 215 39.36 25.95 18.22
N LYS A 216 39.94 25.17 19.14
CA LYS A 216 40.76 25.49 20.34
C LYS A 216 40.21 26.32 21.51
N LYS A 217 40.29 25.68 22.68
CA LYS A 217 40.41 26.26 24.04
C LYS A 217 41.64 27.17 24.19
N THR A 218 41.49 28.25 24.96
CA THR A 218 42.50 28.84 25.88
C THR A 218 41.76 29.72 26.91
N LYS A 219 41.64 29.30 28.17
CA LYS A 219 42.41 29.69 29.39
C LYS A 219 42.15 31.13 29.91
N GLN A 220 41.60 31.17 31.15
CA GLN A 220 41.81 32.08 32.31
C GLN A 220 41.93 33.61 32.04
N ILE A 221 41.32 34.49 32.87
CA ILE A 221 41.91 35.00 34.13
C ILE A 221 40.83 35.79 34.92
N LYS A 222 40.97 35.77 36.25
CA LYS A 222 40.22 36.49 37.31
C LYS A 222 40.31 38.02 37.18
N HIS A 223 39.26 38.73 37.61
CA HIS A 223 39.29 39.57 38.82
C HIS A 223 37.87 39.88 39.30
#